data_AF-A0AAV0VG58-F1
#
_entry.id   AF-A0AAV0VG58-F1
#
_cell.length_a   1.000
_cell.length_b   1.000
_cell.length_c   1.000
_cell.angle_alpha   90.00
_cell.angle_beta   90.00
_cell.angle_gamma   90.00
#
_symmetry.space_group_name_H-M   'P 1'
#
loop_
_entity.id
_entity.type
_entity.pdbx_description
1 polymer ?
#
loop_
_entity_poly.entity_id
_entity_poly.type
_entity_poly.pdbx_seq_one_letter_code
_entity_poly.pdbx_strand_id
1 'polypeptide(L)'
;MSSQTFQNWKTNAFTRNFNKAIGFAPIVKENDIDKLLDLISNNADLIKIGAFRKLNKLSGSDTTEEFKKKLILAKLQGTIELVKYYGTTWNCPKSKWTLAQGMYYAHSCVKLFGEDKQGECLRKKIQLFAAFMFSYKLEINRFTRFFLKRMNTQADKYLPDDKAIKFINTKMACEKKFMQDNKNIFIKTAMKLYMGSSNKDKNYNCVSELLQFENDEKEIDSYPGEIQYLIAKAYGYQNNYKLALEHLCKARKAEVVDAKTRETNKKVQTYYEKIYTRMNAK
;
A
#
# COMPACT_ATOMS: atom_id res chain seq x y z
N MET A 1 23.53 -6.12 -7.06
CA MET A 1 22.88 -7.40 -7.42
C MET A 1 22.89 -7.51 -8.94
N SER A 2 23.40 -8.61 -9.51
CA SER A 2 23.62 -8.75 -10.95
C SER A 2 22.37 -9.27 -11.68
N SER A 3 22.29 -9.03 -13.00
CA SER A 3 21.23 -9.54 -13.90
C SER A 3 21.05 -11.07 -13.82
N GLN A 4 22.15 -11.80 -13.66
CA GLN A 4 22.17 -13.25 -13.51
C GLN A 4 21.46 -13.74 -12.24
N THR A 5 21.44 -12.94 -11.17
CA THR A 5 20.70 -13.30 -9.95
C THR A 5 19.21 -13.44 -10.27
N PHE A 6 18.65 -12.57 -11.13
CA PHE A 6 17.21 -12.59 -11.47
C PHE A 6 16.82 -13.68 -12.49
N GLN A 7 17.73 -14.12 -13.37
CA GLN A 7 17.43 -15.19 -14.35
C GLN A 7 17.23 -16.57 -13.67
N ASN A 8 17.99 -16.87 -12.61
CA ASN A 8 17.87 -18.12 -11.85
C ASN A 8 16.63 -18.20 -10.94
N TRP A 9 15.80 -17.16 -10.88
CA TRP A 9 14.62 -17.14 -10.00
C TRP A 9 13.38 -17.76 -10.64
N LYS A 10 13.35 -17.92 -11.98
CA LYS A 10 12.25 -18.61 -12.68
C LYS A 10 12.20 -20.12 -12.37
N THR A 11 13.30 -20.73 -11.94
CA THR A 11 13.46 -22.19 -11.86
C THR A 11 13.69 -22.73 -10.45
N ASN A 12 13.79 -21.90 -9.42
CA ASN A 12 14.10 -22.40 -8.08
C ASN A 12 12.93 -23.18 -7.43
N ALA A 13 13.25 -23.99 -6.42
CA ALA A 13 12.29 -24.84 -5.71
C ALA A 13 11.14 -24.06 -5.03
N PHE A 14 11.40 -22.83 -4.61
CA PHE A 14 10.40 -21.92 -4.04
C PHE A 14 9.40 -21.43 -5.09
N THR A 15 9.84 -21.09 -6.30
CA THR A 15 8.95 -20.72 -7.43
C THR A 15 8.05 -21.88 -7.84
N ARG A 16 8.54 -23.13 -7.81
CA ARG A 16 7.71 -24.33 -8.00
C ARG A 16 6.65 -24.50 -6.90
N ASN A 17 7.04 -24.41 -5.64
CA ASN A 17 6.10 -24.56 -4.52
C ASN A 17 5.08 -23.41 -4.46
N PHE A 18 5.46 -22.22 -4.93
CA PHE A 18 4.57 -21.09 -5.11
C PHE A 18 3.49 -21.34 -6.17
N ASN A 19 3.89 -21.82 -7.35
CA ASN A 19 2.97 -22.16 -8.43
C ASN A 19 2.02 -23.32 -8.03
N LYS A 20 2.48 -24.23 -7.16
CA LYS A 20 1.64 -25.29 -6.57
C LYS A 20 0.55 -24.75 -5.63
N ALA A 21 0.81 -23.67 -4.90
CA ALA A 21 -0.07 -23.21 -3.83
C ALA A 21 -1.10 -22.14 -4.24
N ILE A 22 -0.86 -21.40 -5.33
CA ILE A 22 -1.81 -20.42 -5.89
C ILE A 22 -2.60 -21.02 -7.07
N GLY A 23 -2.17 -22.17 -7.59
CA GLY A 23 -2.51 -22.55 -8.95
C GLY A 23 -1.75 -21.65 -9.93
N PHE A 24 -1.48 -22.16 -11.13
CA PHE A 24 -0.85 -21.37 -12.17
C PHE A 24 -1.87 -20.30 -12.62
N ALA A 25 -1.78 -19.08 -12.10
CA ALA A 25 -2.64 -17.99 -12.58
C ALA A 25 -2.41 -17.83 -14.09
N PRO A 26 -3.39 -18.15 -14.95
CA PRO A 26 -3.19 -18.15 -16.38
C PRO A 26 -2.87 -16.73 -16.83
N ILE A 27 -2.05 -16.63 -17.86
CA ILE A 27 -1.71 -15.34 -18.44
C ILE A 27 -2.94 -14.85 -19.21
N VAL A 28 -3.38 -13.64 -18.92
CA VAL A 28 -4.51 -13.04 -19.65
C VAL A 28 -4.14 -12.84 -21.13
N LYS A 29 -5.13 -13.01 -22.01
CA LYS A 29 -4.99 -12.81 -23.46
C LYS A 29 -5.22 -11.33 -23.83
N GLU A 30 -4.50 -10.42 -23.17
CA GLU A 30 -4.55 -8.97 -23.42
C GLU A 30 -3.13 -8.44 -23.65
N ASN A 31 -2.93 -7.57 -24.64
CA ASN A 31 -1.61 -7.00 -24.99
C ASN A 31 -1.53 -5.50 -24.73
N ASP A 32 -2.67 -4.81 -24.66
CA ASP A 32 -2.74 -3.39 -24.41
C ASP A 32 -2.37 -3.05 -22.96
N ILE A 33 -1.45 -2.09 -22.78
CA ILE A 33 -0.91 -1.76 -21.45
C ILE A 33 -1.99 -1.15 -20.56
N ASP A 34 -2.85 -0.29 -21.11
CA ASP A 34 -3.86 0.44 -20.34
C ASP A 34 -4.96 -0.51 -19.87
N LYS A 35 -5.39 -1.45 -20.72
CA LYS A 35 -6.28 -2.55 -20.32
C LYS A 35 -5.65 -3.46 -19.28
N LEU A 36 -4.37 -3.80 -19.42
CA LEU A 36 -3.66 -4.59 -18.40
C LEU A 36 -3.57 -3.85 -17.06
N LEU A 37 -3.43 -2.53 -17.07
CA LEU A 37 -3.44 -1.68 -15.88
C LEU A 37 -4.80 -1.64 -15.20
N ASP A 38 -5.88 -1.55 -15.98
CA ASP A 38 -7.24 -1.61 -15.47
C ASP A 38 -7.51 -2.97 -14.78
N LEU A 39 -7.13 -4.07 -15.43
CA LEU A 39 -7.20 -5.42 -14.84
C LEU A 39 -6.40 -5.53 -13.54
N ILE A 40 -5.24 -4.90 -13.46
CA ILE A 40 -4.40 -4.91 -12.24
C ILE A 40 -5.05 -4.11 -11.11
N SER A 41 -5.69 -2.99 -11.42
CA SER A 41 -6.19 -2.07 -10.39
C SER A 41 -7.55 -2.51 -9.85
N ASN A 42 -8.42 -3.04 -10.72
CA ASN A 42 -9.86 -3.12 -10.44
C ASN A 42 -10.45 -4.53 -10.37
N ASN A 43 -9.66 -5.60 -10.57
CA ASN A 43 -10.20 -6.98 -10.65
C ASN A 43 -9.72 -7.90 -9.53
N ALA A 44 -10.24 -9.13 -9.48
CA ALA A 44 -9.86 -10.13 -8.48
C ALA A 44 -8.37 -10.57 -8.58
N ASP A 45 -7.81 -11.08 -7.48
CA ASP A 45 -6.36 -11.34 -7.33
C ASP A 45 -5.74 -12.18 -8.45
N LEU A 46 -6.41 -13.24 -8.91
CA LEU A 46 -5.89 -14.11 -9.97
C LEU A 46 -5.81 -13.39 -11.32
N ILE A 47 -6.76 -12.49 -11.59
CA ILE A 47 -6.76 -11.65 -12.80
C ILE A 47 -5.63 -10.64 -12.70
N LYS A 48 -5.44 -9.98 -11.54
CA LYS A 48 -4.30 -9.07 -11.26
C LYS A 48 -2.96 -9.77 -11.50
N ILE A 49 -2.78 -10.98 -10.97
CA ILE A 49 -1.56 -11.79 -11.16
C ILE A 49 -1.38 -12.14 -12.64
N GLY A 50 -2.44 -12.59 -13.32
CA GLY A 50 -2.41 -12.93 -14.75
C GLY A 50 -1.99 -11.75 -15.64
N ALA A 51 -2.55 -10.57 -15.38
CA ALA A 51 -2.23 -9.32 -16.07
C ALA A 51 -0.78 -8.87 -15.81
N PHE A 52 -0.31 -8.93 -14.57
CA PHE A 52 1.09 -8.63 -14.26
C PHE A 52 2.08 -9.60 -14.92
N ARG A 53 1.75 -10.90 -14.99
CA ARG A 53 2.56 -11.89 -15.74
C ARG A 53 2.63 -11.54 -17.22
N LYS A 54 1.52 -11.05 -17.79
CA LYS A 54 1.47 -10.59 -19.18
C LYS A 54 2.33 -9.35 -19.42
N LEU A 55 2.24 -8.32 -18.56
CA LEU A 55 3.12 -7.14 -18.62
C LEU A 55 4.61 -7.51 -18.57
N ASN A 56 4.99 -8.50 -17.77
CA ASN A 56 6.37 -8.97 -17.69
C ASN A 56 6.84 -9.78 -18.90
N LYS A 57 5.91 -10.28 -19.72
CA LYS A 57 6.21 -10.93 -21.00
C LYS A 57 6.27 -9.96 -22.18
N LEU A 58 5.64 -8.78 -22.07
CA LEU A 58 5.82 -7.73 -23.05
C LEU A 58 7.30 -7.34 -23.07
N SER A 59 7.99 -7.57 -24.19
CA SER A 59 9.39 -7.22 -24.34
C SER A 59 9.51 -5.70 -24.44
N GLY A 60 10.58 -5.14 -23.88
CA GLY A 60 10.98 -3.77 -24.14
C GLY A 60 11.98 -3.66 -25.29
N SER A 61 12.17 -4.73 -26.08
CA SER A 61 13.20 -4.79 -27.11
C SER A 61 12.84 -4.00 -28.37
N ASP A 62 11.54 -3.80 -28.67
CA ASP A 62 11.12 -3.37 -30.02
C ASP A 62 10.19 -2.15 -30.09
N THR A 63 10.13 -1.30 -29.08
CA THR A 63 9.11 -0.24 -29.05
C THR A 63 9.62 1.05 -28.41
N THR A 64 9.04 2.16 -28.86
CA THR A 64 9.44 3.55 -28.60
C THR A 64 9.71 3.87 -27.13
N GLU A 65 10.44 4.96 -26.85
CA GLU A 65 10.71 5.42 -25.48
C GLU A 65 9.42 5.58 -24.66
N GLU A 66 8.35 6.08 -25.26
CA GLU A 66 7.04 6.22 -24.63
C GLU A 66 6.42 4.87 -24.21
N PHE A 67 6.52 3.85 -25.05
CA PHE A 67 6.06 2.50 -24.69
C PHE A 67 6.83 1.95 -23.50
N LYS A 68 8.15 2.13 -23.48
CA LYS A 68 8.99 1.70 -22.34
C LYS A 68 8.58 2.41 -21.05
N LYS A 69 8.24 3.71 -21.14
CA LYS A 69 7.76 4.54 -20.01
C LYS A 69 6.42 4.05 -19.47
N LYS A 70 5.44 3.82 -20.35
CA LYS A 70 4.14 3.25 -19.98
C LYS A 70 4.31 1.86 -19.36
N LEU A 71 5.12 1.00 -19.97
CA LEU A 71 5.35 -0.37 -19.50
C LEU A 71 6.01 -0.43 -18.11
N ILE A 72 7.00 0.43 -17.83
CA ILE A 72 7.68 0.40 -16.52
C ILE A 72 6.77 0.91 -15.40
N LEU A 73 5.95 1.93 -15.66
CA LEU A 73 4.93 2.41 -14.72
C LEU A 73 3.85 1.35 -14.48
N ALA A 74 3.42 0.65 -15.52
CA ALA A 74 2.47 -0.45 -15.39
C ALA A 74 3.03 -1.62 -14.57
N LYS A 75 4.29 -1.97 -14.79
CA LYS A 75 5.00 -2.96 -13.95
C LYS A 75 5.11 -2.51 -12.50
N LEU A 76 5.36 -1.24 -12.24
CA LEU A 76 5.36 -0.68 -10.89
C LEU A 76 3.99 -0.82 -10.22
N GLN A 77 2.91 -0.41 -10.90
CA GLN A 77 1.55 -0.57 -10.38
C GLN A 77 1.23 -2.04 -10.06
N GLY A 78 1.56 -2.96 -10.98
CA GLY A 78 1.40 -4.39 -10.74
C GLY A 78 2.19 -4.91 -9.53
N THR A 79 3.41 -4.43 -9.30
CA THR A 79 4.18 -4.81 -8.10
C THR A 79 3.55 -4.28 -6.81
N ILE A 80 2.98 -3.07 -6.82
CA ILE A 80 2.28 -2.49 -5.67
C ILE A 80 1.10 -3.38 -5.27
N GLU A 81 0.25 -3.74 -6.23
CA GLU A 81 -0.92 -4.60 -6.02
C GLU A 81 -0.53 -6.00 -5.54
N LEU A 82 0.52 -6.59 -6.10
CA LEU A 82 1.02 -7.89 -5.64
C LEU A 82 1.61 -7.85 -4.22
N VAL A 83 2.30 -6.77 -3.84
CA VAL A 83 2.76 -6.61 -2.45
C VAL A 83 1.56 -6.55 -1.51
N LYS A 84 0.49 -5.81 -1.86
CA LYS A 84 -0.76 -5.78 -1.08
C LYS A 84 -1.38 -7.18 -0.96
N TYR A 85 -1.49 -7.91 -2.07
CA TYR A 85 -2.03 -9.28 -2.10
C TYR A 85 -1.21 -10.25 -1.24
N TYR A 86 0.09 -10.39 -1.49
CA TYR A 86 0.93 -11.31 -0.72
C TYR A 86 0.98 -10.93 0.74
N GLY A 87 0.93 -9.64 1.06
CA GLY A 87 0.79 -9.12 2.42
C GLY A 87 -0.34 -9.75 3.24
N THR A 88 -1.47 -10.02 2.61
CA THR A 88 -2.66 -10.58 3.28
C THR A 88 -2.70 -12.10 3.26
N THR A 89 -2.21 -12.72 2.19
CA THR A 89 -2.44 -14.15 1.90
C THR A 89 -1.20 -15.02 2.18
N TRP A 90 0.02 -14.47 2.09
CA TRP A 90 1.26 -15.24 2.13
C TRP A 90 2.36 -14.58 2.97
N ASN A 91 2.78 -15.26 4.04
CA ASN A 91 3.82 -14.76 4.93
C ASN A 91 5.15 -14.47 4.20
N CYS A 92 5.75 -13.34 4.58
CA CYS A 92 7.15 -12.88 4.50
C CYS A 92 7.98 -12.91 3.18
N PRO A 93 8.41 -14.03 2.58
CA PRO A 93 9.43 -13.94 1.52
C PRO A 93 8.91 -13.29 0.23
N LYS A 94 7.69 -13.60 -0.23
CA LYS A 94 7.19 -13.08 -1.52
C LYS A 94 6.95 -11.58 -1.52
N SER A 95 6.45 -11.03 -0.43
CA SER A 95 6.32 -9.57 -0.33
C SER A 95 7.70 -8.90 -0.39
N LYS A 96 8.73 -9.47 0.25
CA LYS A 96 10.12 -8.99 0.15
C LYS A 96 10.69 -9.12 -1.26
N TRP A 97 10.48 -10.25 -1.93
CA TRP A 97 10.91 -10.46 -3.32
C TRP A 97 10.22 -9.50 -4.29
N THR A 98 8.90 -9.33 -4.15
CA THR A 98 8.09 -8.44 -5.00
C THR A 98 8.47 -6.98 -4.73
N LEU A 99 8.76 -6.61 -3.48
CA LEU A 99 9.32 -5.30 -3.15
C LEU A 99 10.66 -5.08 -3.84
N ALA A 100 11.59 -6.04 -3.78
CA ALA A 100 12.90 -5.91 -4.44
C ALA A 100 12.75 -5.73 -5.96
N GLN A 101 11.85 -6.49 -6.58
CA GLN A 101 11.51 -6.35 -7.99
C GLN A 101 10.91 -4.97 -8.31
N GLY A 102 9.96 -4.48 -7.50
CA GLY A 102 9.38 -3.15 -7.66
C GLY A 102 10.39 -2.04 -7.46
N MET A 103 11.31 -2.17 -6.50
CA MET A 103 12.41 -1.20 -6.30
C MET A 103 13.37 -1.17 -7.48
N TYR A 104 13.64 -2.33 -8.11
CA TYR A 104 14.39 -2.38 -9.36
C TYR A 104 13.63 -1.65 -10.49
N TYR A 105 12.32 -1.86 -10.62
CA TYR A 105 11.52 -1.11 -11.60
C TYR A 105 11.48 0.39 -11.34
N ALA A 106 11.43 0.80 -10.07
CA ALA A 106 11.46 2.22 -9.70
C ALA A 106 12.79 2.86 -10.12
N HIS A 107 13.91 2.16 -9.88
CA HIS A 107 15.22 2.60 -10.33
C HIS A 107 15.31 2.72 -11.85
N SER A 108 14.84 1.71 -12.58
CA SER A 108 14.80 1.75 -14.05
C SER A 108 13.85 2.84 -14.58
N CYS A 109 12.74 3.11 -13.88
CA CYS A 109 11.81 4.19 -14.22
C CYS A 109 12.51 5.55 -14.12
N VAL A 110 13.19 5.85 -13.01
CA VAL A 110 13.95 7.11 -12.85
C VAL A 110 15.00 7.27 -13.97
N LYS A 111 15.74 6.19 -14.29
CA LYS A 111 16.70 6.21 -15.40
C LYS A 111 16.07 6.49 -16.77
N LEU A 112 14.85 5.99 -17.00
CA LEU A 112 14.15 6.12 -18.27
C LEU A 112 13.48 7.50 -18.44
N PHE A 113 12.99 8.09 -17.35
CA PHE A 113 12.34 9.41 -17.37
C PHE A 113 13.33 10.57 -17.23
N GLY A 114 14.53 10.32 -16.70
CA GLY A 114 15.50 11.35 -16.33
C GLY A 114 15.20 11.94 -14.96
N GLU A 115 16.22 12.55 -14.32
CA GLU A 115 16.10 13.06 -12.95
C GLU A 115 15.10 14.21 -12.81
N ASP A 116 14.86 14.97 -13.88
CA ASP A 116 13.99 16.16 -13.87
C ASP A 116 12.50 15.82 -14.02
N LYS A 117 12.16 14.63 -14.54
CA LYS A 117 10.77 14.18 -14.80
C LYS A 117 10.40 12.90 -14.05
N GLN A 118 11.09 12.63 -12.94
CA GLN A 118 10.94 11.40 -12.16
C GLN A 118 9.71 11.37 -11.22
N GLY A 119 8.86 12.41 -11.23
CA GLY A 119 7.75 12.56 -10.29
C GLY A 119 6.88 11.30 -10.20
N GLU A 120 6.37 10.80 -11.32
CA GLU A 120 5.50 9.62 -11.31
C GLU A 120 6.21 8.34 -10.83
N CYS A 121 7.48 8.16 -11.23
CA CYS A 121 8.32 7.05 -10.74
C CYS A 121 8.50 7.13 -9.21
N LEU A 122 8.70 8.33 -8.67
CA LEU A 122 8.85 8.57 -7.24
C LEU A 122 7.53 8.32 -6.50
N ARG A 123 6.39 8.78 -7.03
CA ARG A 123 5.06 8.49 -6.49
C ARG A 123 4.84 6.99 -6.35
N LYS A 124 5.06 6.22 -7.44
CA LYS A 124 4.92 4.76 -7.44
C LYS A 124 5.89 4.07 -6.48
N LYS A 125 7.12 4.57 -6.36
CA LYS A 125 8.10 4.07 -5.37
C LYS A 125 7.63 4.28 -3.93
N ILE A 126 7.07 5.45 -3.61
CA ILE A 126 6.53 5.74 -2.28
C ILE A 126 5.33 4.84 -1.98
N GLN A 127 4.41 4.70 -2.94
CA GLN A 127 3.26 3.80 -2.85
C GLN A 127 3.67 2.34 -2.64
N LEU A 128 4.70 1.86 -3.35
CA LEU A 128 5.25 0.51 -3.18
C LEU A 128 5.78 0.28 -1.77
N PHE A 129 6.56 1.25 -1.26
CA PHE A 129 7.09 1.15 0.10
C PHE A 129 5.98 1.19 1.15
N ALA A 130 5.01 2.09 0.99
CA ALA A 130 3.85 2.19 1.88
C ALA A 130 3.03 0.88 1.87
N ALA A 131 2.75 0.33 0.69
CA ALA A 131 2.08 -0.96 0.54
C ALA A 131 2.82 -2.07 1.27
N PHE A 132 4.15 -2.12 1.16
CA PHE A 132 4.97 -3.09 1.88
C PHE A 132 4.92 -2.89 3.40
N MET A 133 5.07 -1.67 3.89
CA MET A 133 5.02 -1.39 5.33
C MET A 133 3.69 -1.79 5.97
N PHE A 134 2.57 -1.38 5.37
CA PHE A 134 1.23 -1.64 5.93
C PHE A 134 0.80 -3.11 5.79
N SER A 135 1.36 -3.81 4.81
CA SER A 135 1.12 -5.24 4.60
C SER A 135 1.99 -6.11 5.50
N TYR A 136 3.26 -5.76 5.66
CA TYR A 136 4.25 -6.55 6.38
C TYR A 136 4.40 -6.16 7.86
N LYS A 137 3.64 -5.14 8.33
CA LYS A 137 3.72 -4.58 9.69
C LYS A 137 5.17 -4.31 10.12
N LEU A 138 5.94 -3.65 9.26
CA LEU A 138 7.33 -3.31 9.58
C LEU A 138 7.41 -2.53 10.90
N GLU A 139 8.24 -3.00 11.81
CA GLU A 139 8.54 -2.24 13.02
C GLU A 139 9.26 -0.95 12.64
N ILE A 140 8.76 0.19 13.13
CA ILE A 140 9.34 1.51 12.86
C ILE A 140 10.65 1.65 13.64
N ASN A 141 11.73 1.15 13.04
CA ASN A 141 13.09 1.28 13.55
C ASN A 141 13.79 2.53 12.98
N ARG A 142 15.06 2.75 13.37
CA ARG A 142 15.86 3.89 12.91
C ARG A 142 16.03 3.92 11.38
N PHE A 143 16.21 2.76 10.75
CA PHE A 143 16.36 2.64 9.29
C PHE A 143 15.08 3.03 8.56
N THR A 144 13.93 2.54 9.05
CA THR A 144 12.62 2.87 8.47
C THR A 144 12.37 4.38 8.55
N ARG A 145 12.67 5.02 9.70
CA ARG A 145 12.57 6.49 9.86
C ARG A 145 13.50 7.25 8.92
N PHE A 146 14.75 6.83 8.80
CA PHE A 146 15.70 7.45 7.87
C PHE A 146 15.18 7.38 6.43
N PHE A 147 14.68 6.20 6.03
CA PHE A 147 14.14 5.99 4.69
C PHE A 147 12.90 6.85 4.43
N LEU A 148 11.96 6.89 5.38
CA LEU A 148 10.76 7.72 5.30
C LEU A 148 11.08 9.22 5.24
N LYS A 149 12.02 9.69 6.08
CA LYS A 149 12.47 11.08 6.03
C LYS A 149 13.03 11.43 4.65
N ARG A 150 13.90 10.56 4.11
CA ARG A 150 14.48 10.75 2.78
C ARG A 150 13.41 10.76 1.68
N MET A 151 12.45 9.84 1.74
CA MET A 151 11.36 9.80 0.76
C MET A 151 10.47 11.03 0.83
N ASN A 152 10.14 11.51 2.04
CA ASN A 152 9.34 12.73 2.20
C ASN A 152 10.08 13.95 1.69
N THR A 153 11.37 14.11 1.97
CA THR A 153 12.17 15.20 1.38
C THR A 153 12.21 15.15 -0.15
N GLN A 154 12.28 13.95 -0.74
CA GLN A 154 12.20 13.81 -2.20
C GLN A 154 10.80 14.14 -2.73
N ALA A 155 9.75 13.71 -2.04
CA ALA A 155 8.37 14.02 -2.39
C ALA A 155 8.09 15.52 -2.33
N ASP A 156 8.52 16.21 -1.26
CA ASP A 156 8.32 17.65 -1.12
C ASP A 156 8.99 18.44 -2.26
N LYS A 157 10.12 17.93 -2.79
CA LYS A 157 10.84 18.56 -3.91
C LYS A 157 10.14 18.35 -5.26
N TYR A 158 9.68 17.14 -5.55
CA TYR A 158 9.22 16.77 -6.90
C TYR A 158 7.70 16.62 -7.03
N LEU A 159 6.98 16.53 -5.91
CA LEU A 159 5.55 16.23 -5.80
C LEU A 159 4.92 16.94 -4.57
N PRO A 160 5.11 18.27 -4.37
CA PRO A 160 4.69 18.96 -3.15
C PRO A 160 3.17 18.88 -2.88
N ASP A 161 2.37 18.78 -3.94
CA ASP A 161 0.90 18.79 -3.85
C ASP A 161 0.22 17.46 -4.14
N ASP A 162 0.98 16.37 -4.27
CA ASP A 162 0.40 15.06 -4.56
C ASP A 162 -0.45 14.53 -3.39
N LYS A 163 -1.76 14.43 -3.62
CA LYS A 163 -2.73 14.00 -2.59
C LYS A 163 -2.47 12.57 -2.10
N ALA A 164 -2.00 11.66 -2.97
CA ALA A 164 -1.72 10.28 -2.57
C ALA A 164 -0.55 10.23 -1.57
N ILE A 165 0.49 11.03 -1.78
CA ILE A 165 1.60 11.14 -0.83
C ILE A 165 1.15 11.81 0.48
N LYS A 166 0.37 12.89 0.41
CA LYS A 166 -0.21 13.53 1.60
C LYS A 166 -1.03 12.52 2.41
N PHE A 167 -1.91 11.75 1.75
CA PHE A 167 -2.69 10.69 2.40
C PHE A 167 -1.82 9.59 3.02
N ILE A 168 -0.78 9.11 2.32
CA ILE A 168 0.16 8.10 2.87
C ILE A 168 0.81 8.63 4.16
N ASN A 169 1.27 9.88 4.15
CA ASN A 169 1.87 10.53 5.33
C ASN A 169 0.86 10.64 6.49
N THR A 170 -0.36 11.09 6.21
CA THR A 170 -1.46 11.17 7.20
C THR A 170 -1.77 9.80 7.80
N LYS A 171 -1.93 8.78 6.94
CA LYS A 171 -2.21 7.40 7.37
C LYS A 171 -1.09 6.85 8.26
N MET A 172 0.17 7.10 7.90
CA MET A 172 1.32 6.69 8.71
C MET A 172 1.35 7.39 10.07
N ALA A 173 1.10 8.70 10.11
CA ALA A 173 1.03 9.46 11.35
C ALA A 173 -0.09 8.94 12.26
N CYS A 174 -1.26 8.64 11.69
CA CYS A 174 -2.39 8.10 12.44
C CYS A 174 -2.17 6.69 12.96
N GLU A 175 -1.62 5.78 12.15
CA GLU A 175 -1.28 4.44 12.65
C GLU A 175 -0.22 4.48 13.74
N LYS A 176 0.77 5.38 13.65
CA LYS A 176 1.73 5.62 14.74
C LYS A 176 1.03 6.09 16.03
N LYS A 177 0.09 7.03 15.92
CA LYS A 177 -0.70 7.53 17.06
C LYS A 177 -1.56 6.42 17.69
N PHE A 178 -2.29 5.67 16.87
CA PHE A 178 -3.11 4.53 17.30
C PHE A 178 -2.29 3.45 18.03
N MET A 179 -1.06 3.18 17.57
CA MET A 179 -0.14 2.26 18.25
C MET A 179 0.33 2.78 19.60
N GLN A 180 0.60 4.09 19.73
CA GLN A 180 1.04 4.69 20.99
C GLN A 180 -0.09 4.79 22.02
N ASP A 181 -1.32 5.07 21.59
CA ASP A 181 -2.46 5.27 22.50
C ASP A 181 -3.05 3.96 23.02
N ASN A 182 -2.86 2.84 22.32
CA ASN A 182 -3.29 1.50 22.78
C ASN A 182 -2.33 0.82 23.77
N LYS A 183 -1.18 1.42 24.09
CA LYS A 183 -0.16 0.82 24.95
C LYS A 183 -0.18 1.46 26.34
N ASN A 184 0.17 0.66 27.35
CA ASN A 184 0.32 1.17 28.72
C ASN A 184 1.40 2.27 28.80
N ILE A 185 1.40 3.06 29.87
CA ILE A 185 2.23 4.27 30.01
C ILE A 185 3.74 3.94 29.88
N PHE A 186 4.19 2.80 30.41
CA PHE A 186 5.58 2.37 30.31
C PHE A 186 6.00 2.05 28.87
N ILE A 187 5.21 1.26 28.15
CA ILE A 187 5.47 0.93 26.74
C ILE A 187 5.34 2.18 25.86
N LYS A 188 4.39 3.08 26.16
CA LYS A 188 4.22 4.37 25.47
C LYS A 188 5.47 5.24 25.60
N THR A 189 6.07 5.29 26.79
CA THR A 189 7.31 6.03 27.05
C THR A 189 8.52 5.39 26.37
N ALA A 190 8.66 4.07 26.43
CA ALA A 190 9.69 3.32 25.72
C ALA A 190 9.59 3.50 24.19
N MET A 191 8.37 3.47 23.63
CA MET A 191 8.12 3.73 22.21
C MET A 191 8.44 5.19 21.82
N LYS A 192 8.16 6.17 22.68
CA LYS A 192 8.55 7.57 22.42
C LYS A 192 10.07 7.75 22.41
N LEU A 193 10.79 7.09 23.31
CA LEU A 193 12.25 7.09 23.33
C LEU A 193 12.83 6.41 22.09
N TYR A 194 12.29 5.25 21.72
CA TYR A 194 12.78 4.49 20.58
C TYR A 194 12.42 5.14 19.24
N MET A 195 11.17 5.58 19.05
CA MET A 195 10.62 6.10 17.79
C MET A 195 10.75 7.62 17.65
N GLY A 196 11.14 8.33 18.71
CA GLY A 196 11.17 9.80 18.77
C GLY A 196 9.81 10.40 19.11
N SER A 197 9.84 11.47 19.91
CA SER A 197 8.70 12.30 20.27
C SER A 197 8.72 13.57 19.42
N SER A 198 7.84 13.69 18.40
CA SER A 198 7.51 15.01 17.87
C SER A 198 6.39 15.61 18.71
N ASN A 199 6.56 16.86 19.16
CA ASN A 199 5.48 17.62 19.79
C ASN A 199 4.25 17.77 18.87
N LYS A 200 4.45 17.68 17.54
CA LYS A 200 3.36 17.57 16.54
C LYS A 200 2.50 16.31 16.69
N ASP A 201 3.01 15.20 17.21
CA ASP A 201 2.27 13.91 17.28
C ASP A 201 1.20 13.91 18.38
N LYS A 202 1.38 14.70 19.46
CA LYS A 202 0.41 14.77 20.57
C LYS A 202 -0.91 15.44 20.11
N ASN A 203 -0.80 16.53 19.35
CA ASN A 203 -1.95 17.32 18.90
C ASN A 203 -2.44 16.95 17.49
N TYR A 204 -1.85 15.93 16.84
CA TYR A 204 -2.26 15.50 15.51
C TYR A 204 -3.70 14.95 15.55
N ASN A 205 -4.65 15.67 14.94
CA ASN A 205 -6.05 15.27 14.92
C ASN A 205 -6.32 14.39 13.70
N CYS A 206 -6.25 13.07 13.90
CA CYS A 206 -6.48 12.11 12.84
C CYS A 206 -7.84 12.25 12.14
N VAL A 207 -8.87 12.72 12.84
CA VAL A 207 -10.19 12.92 12.24
C VAL A 207 -10.12 14.03 11.20
N SER A 208 -9.68 15.23 11.59
CA SER A 208 -9.65 16.38 10.66
C SER A 208 -8.71 16.15 9.48
N GLU A 209 -7.61 15.44 9.71
CA GLU A 209 -6.60 15.15 8.68
C GLU A 209 -7.08 14.08 7.70
N LEU A 210 -7.83 13.07 8.15
CA LEU A 210 -8.37 12.02 7.27
C LEU A 210 -9.63 12.47 6.52
N LEU A 211 -10.46 13.33 7.12
CA LEU A 211 -11.69 13.83 6.49
C LEU A 211 -11.43 14.63 5.21
N GLN A 212 -10.26 15.27 5.08
CA GLN A 212 -9.85 15.97 3.87
C GLN A 212 -9.83 15.05 2.63
N PHE A 213 -9.70 13.73 2.82
CA PHE A 213 -9.61 12.75 1.75
C PHE A 213 -10.88 11.92 1.57
N GLU A 214 -11.97 12.20 2.30
CA GLU A 214 -13.16 11.33 2.34
C GLU A 214 -13.73 11.03 0.94
N ASN A 215 -13.69 12.01 0.04
CA ASN A 215 -14.23 11.92 -1.31
C ASN A 215 -13.17 11.66 -2.39
N ASP A 216 -11.90 11.53 -2.01
CA ASP A 216 -10.76 11.44 -2.94
C ASP A 216 -10.24 10.01 -3.12
N GLU A 217 -11.08 9.00 -2.87
CA GLU A 217 -10.67 7.59 -2.79
C GLU A 217 -9.88 7.10 -4.02
N LYS A 218 -10.35 7.48 -5.21
CA LYS A 218 -9.68 7.16 -6.48
C LYS A 218 -8.36 7.91 -6.67
N GLU A 219 -8.28 9.16 -6.24
CA GLU A 219 -7.11 10.03 -6.47
C GLU A 219 -5.92 9.62 -5.58
N ILE A 220 -6.23 9.15 -4.36
CA ILE A 220 -5.22 8.75 -3.37
C ILE A 220 -4.84 7.27 -3.44
N ASP A 221 -5.35 6.53 -4.43
CA ASP A 221 -5.11 5.10 -4.64
C ASP A 221 -5.44 4.24 -3.40
N SER A 222 -6.47 4.63 -2.64
CA SER A 222 -6.98 3.88 -1.49
C SER A 222 -7.98 2.82 -1.94
N TYR A 223 -8.07 1.70 -1.21
CA TYR A 223 -9.02 0.64 -1.56
C TYR A 223 -10.42 0.91 -0.98
N PRO A 224 -11.47 0.35 -1.59
CA PRO A 224 -12.85 0.45 -1.11
C PRO A 224 -12.99 0.28 0.39
N GLY A 225 -13.53 1.33 1.03
CA GLY A 225 -13.85 1.37 2.45
C GLY A 225 -12.66 1.61 3.40
N GLU A 226 -11.42 1.73 2.92
CA GLU A 226 -10.26 1.99 3.77
C GLU A 226 -10.35 3.33 4.51
N ILE A 227 -10.63 4.41 3.78
CA ILE A 227 -10.64 5.77 4.33
C ILE A 227 -11.70 5.86 5.42
N GLN A 228 -12.90 5.36 5.12
CA GLN A 228 -14.02 5.28 6.05
C GLN A 228 -13.66 4.45 7.29
N TYR A 229 -12.95 3.33 7.13
CA TYR A 229 -12.45 2.54 8.24
C TYR A 229 -11.41 3.30 9.10
N LEU A 230 -10.49 4.04 8.48
CA LEU A 230 -9.48 4.84 9.19
C LEU A 230 -10.12 6.00 9.97
N ILE A 231 -11.08 6.70 9.37
CA ILE A 231 -11.86 7.77 10.03
C ILE A 231 -12.65 7.19 11.21
N ALA A 232 -13.31 6.04 11.01
CA ALA A 232 -14.02 5.36 12.09
C ALA A 232 -13.11 4.99 13.26
N LYS A 233 -11.90 4.46 12.98
CA LYS A 233 -10.89 4.23 14.02
C LYS A 233 -10.58 5.54 14.74
N ALA A 234 -10.30 6.62 14.02
CA ALA A 234 -9.98 7.92 14.63
C ALA A 234 -11.09 8.41 15.60
N TYR A 235 -12.36 8.33 15.20
CA TYR A 235 -13.49 8.65 16.09
C TYR A 235 -13.61 7.69 17.27
N GLY A 236 -13.39 6.39 17.06
CA GLY A 236 -13.43 5.40 18.13
C GLY A 236 -12.36 5.63 19.20
N TYR A 237 -11.16 6.12 18.83
CA TYR A 237 -10.13 6.54 19.80
C TYR A 237 -10.49 7.82 20.56
N GLN A 238 -11.35 8.66 20.00
CA GLN A 238 -11.90 9.85 20.66
C GLN A 238 -13.18 9.54 21.48
N ASN A 239 -13.52 8.25 21.66
CA ASN A 239 -14.75 7.77 22.29
C ASN A 239 -16.05 8.29 21.63
N ASN A 240 -15.98 8.79 20.40
CA ASN A 240 -17.15 9.19 19.63
C ASN A 240 -17.70 7.98 18.85
N TYR A 241 -18.35 7.08 19.59
CA TYR A 241 -18.81 5.80 19.05
C TYR A 241 -19.92 5.96 18.00
N LYS A 242 -20.75 7.00 18.10
CA LYS A 242 -21.81 7.27 17.14
C LYS A 242 -21.24 7.55 15.74
N LEU A 243 -20.35 8.55 15.62
CA LEU A 243 -19.72 8.87 14.34
C LEU A 243 -18.83 7.72 13.84
N ALA A 244 -18.15 7.00 14.75
CA ALA A 244 -17.40 5.82 14.37
C ALA A 244 -18.30 4.76 13.69
N LEU A 245 -19.50 4.49 14.23
CA LEU A 245 -20.45 3.54 13.63
C LEU A 245 -20.98 4.01 12.27
N GLU A 246 -21.25 5.31 12.10
CA GLU A 246 -21.69 5.87 10.82
C GLU A 246 -20.66 5.62 9.70
N HIS A 247 -19.39 5.92 9.97
CA HIS A 247 -18.29 5.65 9.03
C HIS A 247 -18.05 4.14 8.82
N LEU A 248 -18.24 3.30 9.85
CA LEU A 248 -18.17 1.84 9.67
C LEU A 248 -19.30 1.31 8.80
N CYS A 249 -20.51 1.88 8.90
CA CYS A 249 -21.61 1.51 8.02
C CYS A 249 -21.30 1.85 6.55
N LYS A 250 -20.68 3.01 6.28
CA LYS A 250 -20.17 3.35 4.95
C LYS A 250 -19.11 2.35 4.48
N ALA A 251 -18.11 2.05 5.32
CA ALA A 251 -17.04 1.11 5.01
C ALA A 251 -17.55 -0.32 4.72
N ARG A 252 -18.61 -0.78 5.40
CA ARG A 252 -19.21 -2.11 5.20
C ARG A 252 -19.91 -2.27 3.84
N LYS A 253 -20.42 -1.17 3.28
CA LYS A 253 -21.07 -1.15 1.96
C LYS A 253 -20.08 -1.08 0.80
N ALA A 254 -18.79 -0.90 1.09
CA ALA A 254 -17.75 -0.82 0.08
C ALA A 254 -17.57 -2.16 -0.64
N GLU A 255 -17.22 -2.09 -1.93
CA GLU A 255 -17.06 -3.27 -2.78
C GLU A 255 -15.93 -4.19 -2.30
N VAL A 256 -16.14 -5.50 -2.40
CA VAL A 256 -15.17 -6.52 -2.00
C VAL A 256 -14.74 -7.31 -3.24
N VAL A 257 -13.59 -6.93 -3.79
CA VAL A 257 -13.11 -7.41 -5.11
C VAL A 257 -11.95 -8.39 -4.99
N ASP A 258 -11.06 -8.16 -4.02
CA ASP A 258 -9.75 -8.82 -3.91
C ASP A 258 -9.42 -9.22 -2.46
N ALA A 259 -8.28 -9.88 -2.24
CA ALA A 259 -7.89 -10.33 -0.90
C ALA A 259 -7.74 -9.16 0.08
N LYS A 260 -7.35 -7.97 -0.41
CA LYS A 260 -7.12 -6.82 0.46
C LYS A 260 -8.43 -6.23 0.96
N THR A 261 -9.39 -6.02 0.06
CA THR A 261 -10.74 -5.56 0.39
C THR A 261 -11.48 -6.57 1.27
N ARG A 262 -11.29 -7.88 1.05
CA ARG A 262 -11.76 -8.95 1.97
C ARG A 262 -11.17 -8.83 3.38
N GLU A 263 -9.86 -8.65 3.48
CA GLU A 263 -9.17 -8.48 4.78
C GLU A 263 -9.69 -7.23 5.52
N THR A 264 -9.87 -6.13 4.79
CA THR A 264 -10.42 -4.88 5.34
C THR A 264 -11.85 -5.05 5.78
N ASN A 265 -12.72 -5.63 4.96
CA ASN A 265 -14.12 -5.85 5.32
C ASN A 265 -14.24 -6.68 6.61
N LYS A 266 -13.42 -7.72 6.78
CA LYS A 266 -13.33 -8.48 8.02
C LYS A 266 -12.93 -7.61 9.22
N LYS A 267 -11.93 -6.73 9.06
CA LYS A 267 -11.50 -5.79 10.12
C LYS A 267 -12.58 -4.77 10.45
N VAL A 268 -13.26 -4.22 9.44
CA VAL A 268 -14.39 -3.29 9.58
C VAL A 268 -15.51 -3.95 10.36
N GLN A 269 -15.92 -5.16 9.99
CA GLN A 269 -16.97 -5.91 10.67
C GLN A 269 -16.60 -6.17 12.14
N THR A 270 -15.39 -6.67 12.39
CA THR A 270 -14.90 -6.91 13.76
C THR A 270 -14.88 -5.62 14.59
N TYR A 271 -14.50 -4.49 14.00
CA TYR A 271 -14.44 -3.22 14.71
C TYR A 271 -15.83 -2.62 14.93
N TYR A 272 -16.75 -2.77 13.98
CA TYR A 272 -18.15 -2.40 14.12
C TYR A 272 -18.79 -3.10 15.31
N GLU A 273 -18.64 -4.43 15.42
CA GLU A 273 -19.14 -5.20 16.56
C GLU A 273 -18.56 -4.68 17.89
N LYS A 274 -17.25 -4.45 17.95
CA LYS A 274 -16.60 -3.90 19.16
C LYS A 274 -17.14 -2.53 19.57
N ILE A 275 -17.28 -1.62 18.62
CA ILE A 275 -17.77 -0.26 18.91
C ILE A 275 -19.26 -0.30 19.27
N TYR A 276 -20.06 -1.14 18.59
CA TYR A 276 -21.46 -1.33 18.91
C TYR A 276 -21.65 -1.86 20.33
N THR A 277 -20.91 -2.90 20.73
CA THR A 277 -20.95 -3.42 22.09
C THR A 277 -20.51 -2.36 23.10
N ARG A 278 -19.48 -1.57 22.83
CA ARG A 278 -19.04 -0.48 23.74
C ARG A 278 -20.07 0.63 23.90
N MET A 279 -20.77 0.97 22.83
CA MET A 279 -21.83 1.98 22.87
C MET A 279 -23.03 1.53 23.71
N ASN A 280 -23.32 0.22 23.68
CA ASN A 280 -24.47 -0.39 24.34
C ASN A 280 -24.15 -1.04 25.70
N ALA A 281 -22.87 -1.15 26.08
CA ALA A 281 -22.44 -1.54 27.41
C ALA A 281 -22.70 -0.38 28.38
N LYS A 282 -23.96 -0.24 28.80
CA LYS A 282 -24.36 0.48 30.00
C LYS A 282 -24.60 -0.52 31.11
#